data_AF-A0A2N3E7Y8-F1
#
_entry.id   AF-A0A2N3E7Y8-F1
#
_cell.length_a   1.000
_cell.length_b   1.000
_cell.length_c   1.000
_cell.angle_alpha   90.00
_cell.angle_beta   90.00
_cell.angle_gamma   90.00
#
_symmetry.space_group_name_H-M   'P 1'
#
loop_
_entity.id
_entity.type
_entity.pdbx_description
1 polymer ?
#
loop_
_entity_poly.entity_id
_entity_poly.type
_entity_poly.pdbx_seq_one_letter_code
_entity_poly.pdbx_strand_id
1 'polypeptide(L)' 'MTKPLQVAHRGGAGLWPENTMAAFTRALEAGADGIELDVHLTRDGKLAVHHDESL' A
#
# COMPACT_ATOMS: atom_id res chain seq x y z
N MET A 1 -3.71 13.09 24.94
CA MET A 1 -2.99 13.56 23.74
C MET A 1 -3.24 12.57 22.61
N THR A 2 -3.57 13.02 21.40
CA THR A 2 -3.72 12.15 20.23
C THR A 2 -2.34 11.75 19.70
N LYS A 3 -2.10 10.44 19.53
CA LYS A 3 -0.86 9.96 18.91
C LYS A 3 -0.89 10.21 17.39
N PRO A 4 0.28 10.44 16.74
CA PRO A 4 0.37 10.40 15.29
C PRO A 4 -0.05 9.03 14.74
N LEU A 5 -0.65 9.02 13.54
CA LEU A 5 -0.95 7.79 12.82
C LEU A 5 0.28 7.33 12.04
N GLN A 6 0.58 6.04 12.11
CA GLN A 6 1.61 5.40 11.30
C GLN A 6 0.95 4.72 10.10
N VAL A 7 1.13 5.29 8.91
CA VAL A 7 0.57 4.75 7.66
C VAL A 7 1.68 4.08 6.87
N ALA A 8 1.49 2.80 6.54
CA ALA A 8 2.49 2.02 5.83
C ALA A 8 2.50 2.36 4.33
N HIS A 9 3.52 3.11 3.89
CA HIS A 9 3.75 3.46 2.48
C HIS A 9 3.84 2.21 1.61
N ARG A 10 2.91 2.07 0.66
CA ARG A 10 2.69 0.91 -0.22
C ARG A 10 2.59 -0.43 0.50
N GLY A 11 2.06 -0.42 1.73
CA GLY A 11 2.01 -1.61 2.60
C GLY A 11 3.33 -1.96 3.29
N GLY A 12 4.26 -1.02 3.42
CA GLY A 12 5.57 -1.26 4.06
C GLY A 12 6.68 -1.55 3.06
N ALA A 13 6.73 -0.76 1.97
CA ALA A 13 7.77 -0.84 0.95
C ALA A 13 9.17 -0.96 1.58
N GLY A 14 9.96 -1.92 1.07
CA GLY A 14 11.26 -2.29 1.61
C GLY A 14 11.25 -3.45 2.61
N LEU A 15 10.09 -3.81 3.19
CA LEU A 15 9.93 -5.01 4.03
C LEU A 15 9.25 -6.16 3.29
N TRP A 16 8.26 -5.83 2.44
CA TRP A 16 7.49 -6.79 1.64
C TRP A 16 7.30 -6.27 0.21
N PRO A 17 6.88 -7.11 -0.75
CA PRO A 17 6.54 -6.66 -2.09
C PRO A 17 5.46 -5.58 -2.06
N GLU A 18 5.84 -4.36 -2.43
CA GLU A 18 4.98 -3.18 -2.34
C GLU A 18 3.66 -3.34 -3.11
N ASN A 19 2.62 -2.63 -2.67
CA ASN A 19 1.33 -2.59 -3.35
C ASN A 19 0.66 -3.98 -3.52
N THR A 20 1.00 -4.95 -2.67
CA THR A 20 0.39 -6.28 -2.64
C THR A 20 -0.48 -6.50 -1.41
N MET A 21 -1.49 -7.37 -1.55
CA MET A 21 -2.31 -7.82 -0.41
C MET A 21 -1.49 -8.43 0.73
N ALA A 22 -0.37 -9.10 0.39
CA ALA A 22 0.55 -9.65 1.38
C ALA A 22 1.21 -8.53 2.19
N ALA A 23 1.73 -7.48 1.55
CA ALA A 23 2.31 -6.33 2.25
C ALA A 23 1.27 -5.61 3.12
N PHE A 24 0.07 -5.37 2.60
CA PHE A 24 -1.01 -4.74 3.38
C PHE A 24 -1.37 -5.53 4.64
N THR A 25 -1.53 -6.85 4.52
CA THR A 25 -1.82 -7.72 5.67
C THR A 25 -0.71 -7.65 6.69
N ARG A 26 0.55 -7.75 6.24
CA ARG A 26 1.73 -7.72 7.10
C ARG A 26 1.93 -6.37 7.80
N ALA A 27 1.67 -5.26 7.11
CA ALA A 27 1.74 -3.93 7.71
C ALA A 27 0.75 -3.75 8.87
N LEU A 28 -0.48 -4.25 8.69
CA LEU A 28 -1.51 -4.21 9.74
C LEU A 28 -1.14 -5.15 10.91
N GLU A 29 -0.64 -6.35 10.61
CA GLU A 29 -0.11 -7.27 11.64
C GLU A 29 1.07 -6.66 12.42
N ALA A 30 1.89 -5.84 11.76
CA ALA A 30 3.02 -5.13 12.38
C ALA A 30 2.61 -3.88 13.19
N GLY A 31 1.31 -3.55 13.23
CA GLY A 31 0.78 -2.47 14.07
C GLY A 31 0.70 -1.11 13.38
N ALA A 32 0.75 -1.05 12.03
CA ALA A 32 0.43 0.17 11.31
C ALA A 32 -1.04 0.58 11.56
N ASP A 33 -1.29 1.88 11.70
CA ASP A 33 -2.63 2.44 11.87
C ASP A 33 -3.42 2.47 10.54
N GLY A 34 -2.71 2.37 9.42
CA GLY A 34 -3.29 2.31 8.08
C GLY A 34 -2.27 1.91 7.02
N ILE A 35 -2.75 1.78 5.79
CA ILE A 35 -1.93 1.52 4.60
C ILE A 35 -2.09 2.66 3.62
N GLU A 36 -1.04 2.94 2.87
CA GLU A 36 -1.08 3.78 1.68
C GLU A 36 -0.80 2.89 0.45
N LEU A 37 -1.34 3.30 -0.69
CA LEU A 37 -1.23 2.60 -1.96
C LEU A 37 -1.43 3.56 -3.13
N ASP A 38 -0.93 3.15 -4.29
CA ASP A 38 -1.03 3.89 -5.55
C ASP A 38 -2.09 3.26 -6.46
N VAL A 39 -2.88 4.07 -7.18
CA VAL A 39 -3.94 3.57 -8.09
C VAL A 39 -3.78 4.10 -9.50
N HIS A 40 -3.78 3.18 -10.47
CA HIS A 40 -3.78 3.49 -11.91
C HIS A 40 -5.05 2.95 -12.56
N LEU A 41 -5.47 3.55 -13.68
CA LEU A 41 -6.59 3.07 -14.48
C LEU A 41 -6.09 2.17 -15.62
N THR A 42 -6.64 0.95 -15.72
CA THR A 42 -6.35 0.05 -16.83
C THR A 42 -7.05 0.49 -18.11
N ARG A 43 -6.62 -0.04 -19.26
CA ARG A 43 -7.26 0.22 -20.57
C ARG A 43 -8.75 -0.14 -20.60
N ASP A 44 -9.17 -1.16 -19.85
CA ASP A 44 -10.57 -1.58 -19.72
C ASP A 44 -11.31 -0.88 -18.56
N GLY A 45 -10.74 0.18 -17.99
CA GLY A 45 -11.41 1.05 -17.01
C GLY A 45 -11.45 0.52 -15.58
N LYS A 46 -10.59 -0.44 -15.22
CA LYS A 46 -10.48 -0.98 -13.86
C LYS A 46 -9.38 -0.25 -13.09
N LEU A 47 -9.53 -0.15 -11.77
CA LEU A 47 -8.47 0.33 -10.90
C LEU A 47 -7.47 -0.81 -10.64
N ALA A 48 -6.19 -0.54 -10.87
CA ALA A 48 -5.08 -1.41 -10.52
C ALA A 48 -4.20 -0.74 -9.47
N VAL A 49 -3.63 -1.53 -8.57
CA VAL A 49 -2.68 -1.03 -7.57
C VAL A 49 -1.27 -1.24 -8.10
N HIS A 50 -0.60 -0.15 -8.48
CA HIS A 50 0.76 -0.12 -9.02
C HIS A 50 1.31 1.30 -8.91
N HIS A 51 2.59 1.45 -8.62
CA HIS A 51 3.21 2.76 -8.39
C HIS A 51 3.77 3.38 -9.66
N ASP A 52 4.54 2.62 -10.43
CA ASP A 52 5.27 3.17 -11.57
C ASP A 52 4.33 3.37 -12.77
N GLU A 53 4.64 4.37 -13.60
CA GLU A 53 3.90 4.62 -14.84
C GLU A 53 3.97 3.43 -15.82
N SER A 54 5.05 2.66 -15.75
CA SER A 54 5.27 1.44 -16.53
C SER A 54 5.36 0.20 -15.64
N LEU A 55 5.07 -0.97 -16.23
CA LEU A 55 5.37 -2.27 -15.63
C LEU A 55 6.86 -2.61 -15.70
#